data_AF-F5Z9Q0-F1
#
_entry.id   AF-F5Z9Q0-F1
#
_cell.length_a   1.000
_cell.length_b   1.000
_cell.length_c   1.000
_cell.angle_alpha   90.00
_cell.angle_beta   90.00
_cell.angle_gamma   90.00
#
_symmetry.space_group_name_H-M   'P 1'
#
loop_
_entity.id
_entity.type
_entity.pdbx_description
1 polymer ?
#
loop_
_entity_poly.entity_id
_entity_poly.type
_entity_poly.pdbx_seq_one_letter_code
_entity_poly.pdbx_strand_id
1 'polypeptide(L)'
;MKFFFVALLFFTVLLLFSISAFNQKEYELDHNDNTVQTNSNFESVNLNDENHPSQRKEIDDISEESISNLVAKPFPSSDREISLEVRKYLDIGDVEGVIHSIKSGTINYFQASRKTQIELSKLLTKQSNEVQFEELIVLGIINLDTPEMYQDEIIDTYSEPSKDDELTALNKFRVLEKYGADISQLHRTVQVNGAVESFGPLERAISTGMLSLVDYFLDRSVDLRSSEMAWGGLIVTKKGDYVETAKIMIDYGHGPDLKFAEKVLKADIVANDESLKAVFENYIEANQ
;
A
#
# COMPACT_ATOMS: atom_id res chain seq x y z
N MET A 1 -12.45 40.40 -4.44
CA MET A 1 -11.40 39.35 -4.42
C MET A 1 -11.75 38.11 -3.60
N LYS A 2 -12.36 38.22 -2.40
CA LYS A 2 -12.72 37.04 -1.57
C LYS A 2 -13.73 36.06 -2.20
N PHE A 3 -14.70 36.57 -2.98
CA PHE A 3 -15.64 35.73 -3.71
C PHE A 3 -15.01 34.91 -4.85
N PHE A 4 -13.87 35.35 -5.40
CA PHE A 4 -13.19 34.65 -6.49
C PHE A 4 -12.49 33.38 -5.99
N PHE A 5 -11.91 33.43 -4.77
CA PHE A 5 -11.26 32.27 -4.15
C PHE A 5 -12.25 31.18 -3.74
N VAL A 6 -13.43 31.56 -3.22
CA VAL A 6 -14.47 30.60 -2.84
C VAL A 6 -15.07 29.92 -4.08
N ALA A 7 -15.30 30.68 -5.16
CA ALA A 7 -15.76 30.12 -6.42
C ALA A 7 -14.71 29.18 -7.06
N LEU A 8 -13.42 29.52 -6.96
CA LEU A 8 -12.33 28.69 -7.48
C LEU A 8 -12.21 27.36 -6.73
N LEU A 9 -12.36 27.38 -5.39
CA LEU A 9 -12.28 26.19 -4.54
C LEU A 9 -13.49 25.26 -4.74
N PHE A 10 -14.67 25.83 -4.98
CA PHE A 10 -15.87 25.07 -5.35
C PHE A 10 -15.73 24.45 -6.75
N PHE A 11 -15.10 25.18 -7.70
CA PHE A 11 -14.87 24.68 -9.05
C PHE A 11 -13.84 23.54 -9.09
N THR A 12 -12.79 23.58 -8.27
CA THR A 12 -11.80 22.50 -8.17
C THR A 12 -12.38 21.21 -7.59
N VAL A 13 -13.28 21.32 -6.60
CA VAL A 13 -13.98 20.15 -6.04
C VAL A 13 -14.92 19.56 -7.09
N LEU A 14 -15.68 20.37 -7.83
CA LEU A 14 -16.54 19.90 -8.94
C LEU A 14 -15.77 19.25 -10.10
N LEU A 15 -14.55 19.72 -10.40
CA LEU A 15 -13.71 19.16 -11.45
C LEU A 15 -13.16 17.76 -11.06
N LEU A 16 -12.84 17.56 -9.79
CA LEU A 16 -12.45 16.25 -9.25
C LEU A 16 -13.60 15.23 -9.31
N PHE A 17 -14.85 15.67 -9.08
CA PHE A 17 -16.04 14.83 -9.26
C PHE A 17 -16.30 14.46 -10.73
N SER A 18 -16.02 15.37 -11.68
CA SER A 18 -16.25 15.13 -13.10
C SER A 18 -15.26 14.13 -13.71
N ILE A 19 -14.01 14.13 -13.26
CA ILE A 19 -12.98 13.16 -13.71
C ILE A 19 -13.30 11.76 -13.16
N SER A 20 -13.79 11.67 -11.91
CA SER A 20 -14.21 10.40 -11.32
C SER A 20 -15.41 9.77 -12.04
N ALA A 21 -16.37 10.58 -12.51
CA ALA A 21 -17.54 10.09 -13.23
C ALA A 21 -17.22 9.67 -14.69
N PHE A 22 -16.18 10.24 -15.30
CA PHE A 22 -15.77 9.88 -16.66
C PHE A 22 -15.01 8.54 -16.69
N ASN A 23 -14.16 8.26 -15.70
CA ASN A 23 -13.44 6.98 -15.59
C ASN A 23 -14.35 5.77 -15.32
N GLN A 24 -15.52 5.97 -14.71
CA GLN A 24 -16.44 4.86 -14.46
C GLN A 24 -17.16 4.38 -15.73
N LYS A 25 -17.24 5.22 -16.77
CA LYS A 25 -17.97 4.89 -18.01
C LYS A 25 -17.12 4.15 -19.05
N GLU A 26 -15.80 4.16 -18.92
CA GLU A 26 -14.88 3.39 -19.79
C GLU A 26 -14.64 1.96 -19.29
N TYR A 27 -15.10 1.60 -18.08
CA TYR A 27 -14.92 0.24 -17.52
C TYR A 27 -16.10 -0.72 -17.77
N GLU A 28 -17.20 -0.28 -18.38
CA GLU A 28 -18.36 -1.15 -18.70
C GLU A 28 -18.42 -1.60 -20.19
N LEU A 29 -17.36 -1.38 -20.97
CA LEU A 29 -17.26 -1.82 -22.36
C LEU A 29 -15.94 -2.56 -22.57
N ASP A 30 -15.82 -3.81 -22.06
CA ASP A 30 -14.93 -4.84 -22.65
C ASP A 30 -14.98 -6.20 -21.92
N HIS A 31 -16.16 -6.67 -21.50
CA HIS A 31 -16.35 -8.08 -21.09
C HIS A 31 -17.50 -8.71 -21.86
N ASN A 32 -17.25 -9.09 -23.12
CA ASN A 32 -17.91 -10.25 -23.71
C ASN A 32 -17.08 -10.88 -24.84
N ASP A 33 -17.17 -12.21 -24.92
CA ASP A 33 -16.65 -13.12 -25.95
C ASP A 33 -15.14 -13.42 -26.01
N ASN A 34 -14.76 -14.57 -25.44
CA ASN A 34 -14.37 -15.72 -26.26
C ASN A 34 -14.18 -16.99 -25.42
N THR A 35 -15.21 -17.84 -25.44
CA THR A 35 -15.11 -19.29 -25.21
C THR A 35 -14.43 -19.95 -26.40
N VAL A 36 -13.26 -20.58 -26.20
CA VAL A 36 -12.75 -21.61 -27.13
C VAL A 36 -12.27 -22.82 -26.33
N GLN A 37 -12.84 -23.95 -26.74
CA GLN A 37 -12.71 -25.31 -26.24
C GLN A 37 -11.26 -25.80 -26.20
N THR A 38 -10.91 -26.58 -25.17
CA THR A 38 -9.87 -27.62 -25.30
C THR A 38 -10.43 -28.98 -24.91
N ASN A 39 -10.19 -29.92 -25.82
CA ASN A 39 -10.70 -31.28 -25.85
C ASN A 39 -10.15 -32.13 -24.70
N SER A 40 -11.04 -32.76 -23.94
CA SER A 40 -10.74 -33.99 -23.20
C SER A 40 -11.17 -35.18 -24.05
N ASN A 41 -10.21 -36.01 -24.47
CA ASN A 41 -10.41 -37.42 -24.79
C ASN A 41 -9.03 -38.02 -25.02
N PHE A 42 -8.56 -38.87 -24.10
CA PHE A 42 -7.99 -40.16 -24.48
C PHE A 42 -8.10 -41.15 -23.32
N GLU A 43 -8.60 -42.31 -23.72
CA GLU A 43 -9.01 -43.44 -22.90
C GLU A 43 -7.83 -44.15 -22.24
N SER A 44 -8.15 -44.75 -21.09
CA SER A 44 -7.43 -45.81 -20.39
C SER A 44 -7.05 -46.98 -21.29
N VAL A 45 -5.81 -47.45 -21.18
CA VAL A 45 -5.41 -48.79 -21.66
C VAL A 45 -4.77 -49.60 -20.54
N ASN A 46 -5.23 -50.84 -20.51
CA ASN A 46 -5.10 -51.93 -19.56
C ASN A 46 -3.66 -52.34 -19.23
N LEU A 47 -3.42 -52.67 -17.95
CA LEU A 47 -2.25 -53.40 -17.47
C LEU A 47 -2.60 -54.88 -17.41
N ASN A 48 -1.90 -55.71 -18.19
CA ASN A 48 -1.50 -57.10 -17.87
C ASN A 48 -0.82 -57.71 -19.09
N ASP A 49 0.49 -57.96 -19.03
CA ASP A 49 1.04 -59.24 -19.46
C ASP A 49 2.42 -59.50 -18.85
N GLU A 50 2.62 -60.75 -18.43
CA GLU A 50 3.81 -61.28 -17.77
C GLU A 50 4.88 -61.72 -18.80
N ASN A 51 6.16 -61.68 -18.37
CA ASN A 51 7.27 -62.61 -18.70
C ASN A 51 8.60 -62.00 -19.23
N HIS A 52 9.55 -61.92 -18.30
CA HIS A 52 10.93 -62.44 -18.37
C HIS A 52 12.02 -61.76 -19.27
N PRO A 53 13.33 -62.01 -19.02
CA PRO A 53 14.30 -60.95 -18.70
C PRO A 53 15.53 -60.89 -19.63
N SER A 54 16.42 -59.94 -19.34
CA SER A 54 17.83 -59.83 -19.76
C SER A 54 18.06 -58.96 -21.00
N GLN A 55 18.64 -57.78 -20.78
CA GLN A 55 19.93 -57.43 -21.34
C GLN A 55 20.55 -56.22 -20.61
N ARG A 56 21.84 -56.36 -20.35
CA ARG A 56 22.75 -55.47 -19.64
C ARG A 56 23.70 -54.90 -20.70
N LYS A 57 24.14 -53.65 -20.53
CA LYS A 57 24.97 -52.78 -21.42
C LYS A 57 24.08 -51.87 -22.29
N GLU A 58 24.25 -50.56 -22.38
CA GLU A 58 25.40 -49.67 -22.20
C GLU A 58 25.01 -48.43 -21.38
N ILE A 59 25.91 -48.05 -20.46
CA ILE A 59 26.15 -46.63 -20.15
C ILE A 59 27.12 -46.22 -21.25
N ASP A 60 26.78 -45.19 -22.02
CA ASP A 60 27.67 -44.25 -22.73
C ASP A 60 26.89 -43.67 -23.93
N ASP A 61 26.08 -42.64 -23.68
CA ASP A 61 25.74 -41.57 -24.63
C ASP A 61 24.77 -40.59 -23.96
N ILE A 62 25.26 -39.86 -22.96
CA ILE A 62 24.74 -38.51 -22.72
C ILE A 62 25.60 -37.63 -23.60
N SER A 63 25.08 -37.27 -24.77
CA SER A 63 25.74 -36.34 -25.68
C SER A 63 26.18 -35.09 -24.92
N GLU A 64 27.37 -34.56 -25.19
CA GLU A 64 27.83 -33.25 -24.66
C GLU A 64 26.81 -32.12 -24.95
N GLU A 65 25.93 -32.33 -25.93
CA GLU A 65 24.80 -31.46 -26.28
C GLU A 65 23.67 -31.43 -25.24
N SER A 66 23.56 -32.46 -24.40
CA SER A 66 22.64 -32.49 -23.26
C SER A 66 23.19 -31.75 -22.03
N ILE A 67 24.52 -31.59 -21.95
CA ILE A 67 25.20 -30.83 -20.89
C ILE A 67 25.36 -29.35 -21.29
N SER A 68 25.47 -29.04 -22.59
CA SER A 68 25.55 -27.65 -23.09
C SER A 68 24.22 -26.87 -23.02
N ASN A 69 23.09 -27.55 -22.82
CA ASN A 69 21.80 -26.88 -22.55
C ASN A 69 21.51 -26.63 -21.06
N LEU A 70 22.43 -27.04 -20.17
CA LEU A 70 22.53 -26.60 -18.78
C LEU A 70 23.45 -25.37 -18.63
N VAL A 71 23.63 -24.59 -19.71
CA VAL A 71 24.12 -23.22 -19.60
C VAL A 71 23.15 -22.49 -18.68
N ALA A 72 23.62 -22.24 -17.45
CA ALA A 72 22.93 -21.42 -16.46
C ALA A 72 22.33 -20.21 -17.17
N LYS A 73 21.00 -20.06 -17.12
CA LYS A 73 20.35 -18.84 -17.62
C LYS A 73 21.14 -17.67 -17.04
N PRO A 74 21.61 -16.72 -17.86
CA PRO A 74 22.34 -15.59 -17.35
C PRO A 74 21.47 -14.92 -16.29
N PHE A 75 22.04 -14.68 -15.10
CA PHE A 75 21.35 -13.98 -14.03
C PHE A 75 20.75 -12.68 -14.60
N PRO A 76 19.53 -12.29 -14.20
CA PRO A 76 18.95 -11.03 -14.63
C PRO A 76 19.92 -9.91 -14.25
N SER A 77 20.45 -9.22 -15.27
CA SER A 77 21.60 -8.31 -15.12
C SER A 77 21.27 -6.87 -15.50
N SER A 78 20.11 -6.66 -16.13
CA SER A 78 19.55 -5.35 -16.41
C SER A 78 18.35 -5.04 -15.52
N ASP A 79 18.08 -3.75 -15.29
CA ASP A 79 16.89 -3.28 -14.57
C ASP A 79 15.60 -3.93 -15.07
N ARG A 80 15.48 -4.09 -16.39
CA ARG A 80 14.31 -4.70 -17.03
C ARG A 80 14.15 -6.17 -16.66
N GLU A 81 15.23 -6.94 -16.72
CA GLU A 81 15.22 -8.37 -16.38
C GLU A 81 14.94 -8.58 -14.90
N ILE A 82 15.59 -7.81 -14.02
CA ILE A 82 15.37 -7.88 -12.56
C ILE A 82 13.92 -7.51 -12.24
N SER A 83 13.41 -6.43 -12.82
CA SER A 83 12.02 -6.00 -12.62
C SER A 83 11.02 -7.04 -13.09
N LEU A 84 11.26 -7.64 -14.27
CA LEU A 84 10.39 -8.70 -14.80
C LEU A 84 10.43 -9.94 -13.90
N GLU A 85 11.61 -10.33 -13.42
CA GLU A 85 11.73 -11.50 -12.56
C GLU A 85 10.99 -11.30 -11.23
N VAL A 86 11.18 -10.15 -10.58
CA VAL A 86 10.45 -9.83 -9.33
C VAL A 86 8.95 -9.74 -9.58
N ARG A 87 8.51 -9.10 -10.67
CA ARG A 87 7.08 -8.94 -10.98
C ARG A 87 6.35 -10.26 -11.24
N LYS A 88 7.01 -11.28 -11.78
CA LYS A 88 6.40 -12.63 -11.93
C LYS A 88 5.82 -13.17 -10.62
N TYR A 89 6.49 -12.89 -9.51
CA TYR A 89 6.05 -13.29 -8.18
C TYR A 89 5.01 -12.30 -7.62
N LEU A 90 5.26 -11.00 -7.75
CA LEU A 90 4.37 -9.97 -7.18
C LEU A 90 3.02 -9.85 -7.89
N ASP A 91 2.92 -10.23 -9.15
CA ASP A 91 1.65 -10.25 -9.90
C ASP A 91 0.70 -11.34 -9.37
N ILE A 92 1.23 -12.35 -8.67
CA ILE A 92 0.47 -13.40 -7.97
C ILE A 92 0.51 -13.25 -6.44
N GLY A 93 1.07 -12.15 -5.92
CA GLY A 93 1.16 -11.89 -4.48
C GLY A 93 2.22 -12.72 -3.73
N ASP A 94 3.17 -13.35 -4.42
CA ASP A 94 4.16 -14.26 -3.82
C ASP A 94 5.43 -13.51 -3.35
N VAL A 95 5.29 -12.70 -2.29
CA VAL A 95 6.43 -12.01 -1.68
C VAL A 95 7.50 -12.99 -1.16
N GLU A 96 7.07 -14.16 -0.67
CA GLU A 96 7.97 -15.19 -0.14
C GLU A 96 8.87 -15.77 -1.24
N GLY A 97 8.31 -16.01 -2.43
CA GLY A 97 9.05 -16.43 -3.62
C GLY A 97 10.11 -15.41 -4.05
N VAL A 98 9.85 -14.11 -3.91
CA VAL A 98 10.86 -13.06 -4.12
C VAL A 98 11.98 -13.16 -3.09
N ILE A 99 11.64 -13.25 -1.80
CA ILE A 99 12.61 -13.38 -0.70
C ILE A 99 13.50 -14.61 -0.92
N HIS A 100 12.91 -15.76 -1.24
CA HIS A 100 13.64 -16.99 -1.53
C HIS A 100 14.58 -16.84 -2.74
N SER A 101 14.10 -16.22 -3.82
CA SER A 101 14.89 -15.96 -5.02
C SER A 101 16.06 -15.02 -4.78
N ILE A 102 15.92 -14.04 -3.89
CA ILE A 102 17.02 -13.15 -3.50
C ILE A 102 18.04 -13.90 -2.64
N LYS A 103 17.59 -14.65 -1.63
CA LYS A 103 18.47 -15.45 -0.74
C LYS A 103 19.28 -16.50 -1.49
N SER A 104 18.68 -17.13 -2.51
CA SER A 104 19.36 -18.12 -3.36
C SER A 104 20.31 -17.50 -4.38
N GLY A 105 20.30 -16.16 -4.54
CA GLY A 105 21.08 -15.46 -5.55
C GLY A 105 20.47 -15.48 -6.96
N THR A 106 19.26 -16.04 -7.13
CA THR A 106 18.54 -16.06 -8.42
C THR A 106 18.17 -14.65 -8.88
N ILE A 107 17.80 -13.79 -7.93
CA ILE A 107 17.57 -12.36 -8.17
C ILE A 107 18.65 -11.58 -7.43
N ASN A 108 19.52 -10.89 -8.18
CA ASN A 108 20.46 -9.95 -7.59
C ASN A 108 19.84 -8.54 -7.53
N TYR A 109 19.00 -8.32 -6.52
CA TYR A 109 18.31 -7.04 -6.31
C TYR A 109 19.27 -5.84 -6.31
N PHE A 110 20.47 -6.01 -5.74
CA PHE A 110 21.47 -4.95 -5.60
C PHE A 110 22.19 -4.57 -6.90
N GLN A 111 22.02 -5.36 -7.98
CA GLN A 111 22.49 -4.97 -9.31
C GLN A 111 21.53 -4.02 -10.03
N ALA A 112 20.28 -3.91 -9.58
CA ALA A 112 19.33 -2.97 -10.16
C ALA A 112 19.74 -1.54 -9.86
N SER A 113 19.37 -0.60 -10.73
CA SER A 113 19.55 0.82 -10.48
C SER A 113 18.79 1.25 -9.23
N ARG A 114 19.24 2.34 -8.59
CA ARG A 114 18.56 2.91 -7.41
C ARG A 114 17.07 3.17 -7.65
N LYS A 115 16.71 3.60 -8.87
CA LYS A 115 15.31 3.84 -9.24
C LYS A 115 14.51 2.53 -9.19
N THR A 116 15.01 1.48 -9.83
CA THR A 116 14.37 0.15 -9.83
C THR A 116 14.30 -0.43 -8.42
N GLN A 117 15.36 -0.28 -7.62
CA GLN A 117 15.35 -0.68 -6.21
C GLN A 117 14.20 -0.03 -5.44
N ILE A 118 14.06 1.30 -5.53
CA ILE A 118 12.96 2.03 -4.86
C ILE A 118 11.58 1.53 -5.34
N GLU A 119 11.39 1.40 -6.66
CA GLU A 119 10.11 0.94 -7.23
C GLU A 119 9.73 -0.47 -6.75
N LEU A 120 10.68 -1.40 -6.73
CA LEU A 120 10.45 -2.78 -6.27
C LEU A 120 10.24 -2.85 -4.75
N SER A 121 10.99 -2.07 -3.97
CA SER A 121 10.82 -2.00 -2.51
C SER A 121 9.46 -1.45 -2.11
N LYS A 122 8.92 -0.50 -2.87
CA LYS A 122 7.55 -0.01 -2.67
C LYS A 122 6.52 -1.12 -2.86
N LEU A 123 6.63 -1.87 -3.97
CA LEU A 123 5.72 -2.99 -4.24
C LEU A 123 5.83 -4.10 -3.18
N LEU A 124 7.05 -4.44 -2.76
CA LEU A 124 7.31 -5.40 -1.70
C LEU A 124 6.77 -4.92 -0.35
N THR A 125 6.95 -3.65 -0.01
CA THR A 125 6.36 -3.05 1.20
C THR A 125 4.85 -3.16 1.18
N LYS A 126 4.22 -2.85 0.03
CA LYS A 126 2.77 -2.89 -0.11
C LYS A 126 2.21 -4.30 0.09
N GLN A 127 2.83 -5.32 -0.52
CA GLN A 127 2.29 -6.68 -0.53
C GLN A 127 2.73 -7.56 0.65
N SER A 128 3.81 -7.19 1.36
CA SER A 128 4.33 -7.99 2.47
C SER A 128 3.41 -7.98 3.69
N ASN A 129 3.38 -9.08 4.42
CA ASN A 129 2.95 -9.08 5.82
C ASN A 129 4.08 -8.61 6.76
N GLU A 130 3.84 -8.57 8.07
CA GLU A 130 4.83 -8.16 9.08
C GLU A 130 6.14 -8.97 9.01
N VAL A 131 6.05 -10.30 8.99
CA VAL A 131 7.22 -11.19 9.01
C VAL A 131 8.07 -11.00 7.76
N GLN A 132 7.42 -10.89 6.60
CA GLN A 132 8.09 -10.62 5.33
C GLN A 132 8.71 -9.23 5.30
N PHE A 133 8.02 -8.21 5.82
CA PHE A 133 8.54 -6.85 5.89
C PHE A 133 9.79 -6.77 6.77
N GLU A 134 9.79 -7.44 7.92
CA GLU A 134 10.97 -7.58 8.77
C GLU A 134 12.13 -8.26 8.04
N GLU A 135 11.85 -9.36 7.34
CA GLU A 135 12.87 -10.06 6.54
C GLU A 135 13.46 -9.19 5.43
N LEU A 136 12.63 -8.38 4.75
CA LEU A 136 13.08 -7.45 3.72
C LEU A 136 14.00 -6.35 4.29
N ILE A 137 13.79 -5.92 5.55
CA ILE A 137 14.72 -5.02 6.26
C ILE A 137 16.03 -5.74 6.56
N VAL A 138 15.98 -6.97 7.08
CA VAL A 138 17.18 -7.79 7.39
C VAL A 138 18.03 -8.04 6.14
N LEU A 139 17.38 -8.27 5.00
CA LEU A 139 18.04 -8.46 3.71
C LEU A 139 18.59 -7.15 3.12
N GLY A 140 18.26 -5.98 3.69
CA GLY A 140 18.67 -4.67 3.16
C GLY A 140 17.91 -4.23 1.91
N ILE A 141 16.78 -4.88 1.59
CA ILE A 141 15.88 -4.50 0.49
C ILE A 141 15.06 -3.28 0.88
N ILE A 142 14.60 -3.23 2.14
CA ILE A 142 14.05 -2.01 2.75
C ILE A 142 15.17 -1.35 3.54
N ASN A 143 15.69 -0.26 2.99
CA ASN A 143 16.69 0.56 3.68
C ASN A 143 16.01 1.65 4.51
N LEU A 144 16.22 1.62 5.83
CA LEU A 144 15.62 2.58 6.77
C LEU A 144 16.09 4.02 6.53
N ASP A 145 17.31 4.21 6.00
CA ASP A 145 17.85 5.51 5.61
C ASP A 145 17.26 6.03 4.30
N THR A 146 16.40 5.24 3.63
CA THR A 146 15.68 5.64 2.41
C THR A 146 14.16 5.50 2.61
N PRO A 147 13.51 6.40 3.39
CA PRO A 147 12.07 6.35 3.67
C PRO A 147 11.17 6.25 2.44
N GLU A 148 11.62 6.83 1.31
CA GLU A 148 10.95 6.73 0.01
C GLU A 148 10.65 5.28 -0.43
N MET A 149 11.37 4.28 0.08
CA MET A 149 11.15 2.87 -0.24
C MET A 149 9.88 2.28 0.39
N TYR A 150 9.37 2.85 1.49
CA TYR A 150 8.31 2.21 2.29
C TYR A 150 7.23 3.16 2.80
N GLN A 151 7.55 4.44 3.06
CA GLN A 151 6.67 5.33 3.84
C GLN A 151 5.27 5.53 3.24
N ASP A 152 5.16 5.54 1.91
CA ASP A 152 3.90 5.76 1.20
C ASP A 152 3.02 4.50 1.13
N GLU A 153 3.63 3.33 1.30
CA GLU A 153 3.03 2.03 0.97
C GLU A 153 2.57 1.28 2.22
N ILE A 154 2.96 1.72 3.43
CA ILE A 154 2.50 1.11 4.68
C ILE A 154 1.02 1.42 4.93
N ILE A 155 0.55 2.61 4.56
CA ILE A 155 -0.86 3.00 4.67
C ILE A 155 -1.38 3.34 3.27
N ASP A 156 -2.21 2.45 2.71
CA ASP A 156 -2.85 2.64 1.39
C ASP A 156 -4.10 3.55 1.50
N THR A 157 -4.34 4.36 0.47
CA THR A 157 -5.28 5.49 0.49
C THR A 157 -6.64 5.23 -0.17
N TYR A 158 -6.81 4.11 -0.89
CA TYR A 158 -7.88 4.01 -1.88
C TYR A 158 -9.18 3.32 -1.39
N SER A 159 -9.20 2.68 -0.23
CA SER A 159 -10.39 1.98 0.32
C SER A 159 -10.72 2.42 1.75
N GLU A 160 -11.86 1.97 2.29
CA GLU A 160 -12.02 1.83 3.74
C GLU A 160 -11.12 0.66 4.16
N PRO A 161 -10.06 0.90 4.95
CA PRO A 161 -9.15 -0.16 5.34
C PRO A 161 -9.88 -1.18 6.20
N SER A 162 -9.64 -2.47 5.91
CA SER A 162 -10.11 -3.54 6.78
C SER A 162 -9.37 -3.52 8.12
N LYS A 163 -9.90 -4.23 9.13
CA LYS A 163 -9.18 -4.39 10.40
C LYS A 163 -7.85 -5.13 10.23
N ASP A 164 -7.74 -5.99 9.22
CA ASP A 164 -6.49 -6.69 8.89
C ASP A 164 -5.48 -5.74 8.24
N ASP A 165 -5.92 -4.81 7.40
CA ASP A 165 -5.06 -3.75 6.84
C ASP A 165 -4.52 -2.83 7.95
N GLU A 166 -5.39 -2.45 8.89
CA GLU A 166 -5.04 -1.66 10.07
C GLU A 166 -3.99 -2.37 10.94
N LEU A 167 -4.21 -3.64 11.25
CA LEU A 167 -3.27 -4.44 12.02
C LEU A 167 -1.93 -4.62 11.30
N THR A 168 -1.96 -4.88 9.98
CA THR A 168 -0.77 -5.04 9.15
C THR A 168 0.07 -3.77 9.14
N ALA A 169 -0.56 -2.61 8.91
CA ALA A 169 0.12 -1.33 8.92
C ALA A 169 0.73 -1.02 10.29
N LEU A 170 -0.04 -1.23 11.37
CA LEU A 170 0.43 -1.04 12.76
C LEU A 170 1.65 -1.92 13.06
N ASN A 171 1.61 -3.19 12.67
CA ASN A 171 2.74 -4.09 12.88
C ASN A 171 3.97 -3.70 12.06
N LYS A 172 3.80 -3.21 10.82
CA LYS A 172 4.92 -2.66 10.04
C LYS A 172 5.55 -1.44 10.71
N PHE A 173 4.76 -0.53 11.30
CA PHE A 173 5.33 0.59 12.07
C PHE A 173 6.08 0.13 13.33
N ARG A 174 5.59 -0.89 14.02
CA ARG A 174 6.31 -1.50 15.15
C ARG A 174 7.62 -2.15 14.72
N VAL A 175 7.64 -2.81 13.56
CA VAL A 175 8.88 -3.34 12.96
C VAL A 175 9.85 -2.19 12.64
N LEU A 176 9.38 -1.11 12.03
CA LEU A 176 10.22 0.07 11.77
C LEU A 176 10.85 0.62 13.06
N GLU A 177 10.04 0.83 14.11
CA GLU A 177 10.50 1.30 15.41
C GLU A 177 11.51 0.32 16.05
N LYS A 178 11.22 -0.98 16.01
CA LYS A 178 12.11 -2.06 16.49
C LYS A 178 13.50 -1.99 15.86
N TYR A 179 13.58 -1.65 14.57
CA TYR A 179 14.84 -1.55 13.83
C TYR A 179 15.43 -0.13 13.82
N GLY A 180 14.88 0.79 14.62
CA GLY A 180 15.46 2.12 14.85
C GLY A 180 15.07 3.20 13.83
N ALA A 181 14.03 2.97 13.02
CA ALA A 181 13.48 4.03 12.19
C ALA A 181 12.75 5.05 13.07
N ASP A 182 13.01 6.34 12.82
CA ASP A 182 12.29 7.43 13.48
C ASP A 182 10.94 7.65 12.78
N ILE A 183 9.90 7.01 13.30
CA ILE A 183 8.54 7.09 12.75
C ILE A 183 7.99 8.53 12.72
N SER A 184 8.50 9.42 13.58
CA SER A 184 8.07 10.84 13.62
C SER A 184 8.55 11.63 12.40
N GLN A 185 9.63 11.16 11.75
CA GLN A 185 10.21 11.83 10.59
C GLN A 185 9.70 11.27 9.26
N LEU A 186 8.86 10.23 9.27
CA LEU A 186 8.28 9.69 8.06
C LEU A 186 7.27 10.67 7.50
N HIS A 187 7.53 11.19 6.29
CA HIS A 187 6.59 12.05 5.59
C HIS A 187 6.88 12.10 4.10
N ARG A 188 5.82 12.29 3.32
CA ARG A 188 5.93 12.64 1.92
C ARG A 188 5.75 14.14 1.75
N THR A 189 6.51 14.69 0.82
CA THR A 189 6.35 16.08 0.37
C THR A 189 5.65 16.11 -0.98
N VAL A 190 4.61 16.95 -1.12
CA VAL A 190 3.85 17.15 -2.35
C VAL A 190 3.80 18.65 -2.67
N GLN A 191 3.92 19.01 -3.94
CA GLN A 191 3.70 20.39 -4.39
C GLN A 191 2.26 20.56 -4.87
N VAL A 192 1.51 21.44 -4.22
CA VAL A 192 0.13 21.77 -4.59
C VAL A 192 0.04 23.26 -4.82
N ASN A 193 -0.27 23.68 -6.06
CA ASN A 193 -0.41 25.10 -6.44
C ASN A 193 0.79 25.99 -6.05
N GLY A 194 2.00 25.43 -6.09
CA GLY A 194 3.24 26.12 -5.71
C GLY A 194 3.51 26.17 -4.20
N ALA A 195 2.64 25.62 -3.36
CA ALA A 195 2.90 25.37 -1.95
C ALA A 195 3.45 23.96 -1.75
N VAL A 196 4.31 23.79 -0.74
CA VAL A 196 4.83 22.50 -0.32
C VAL A 196 3.99 21.99 0.84
N GLU A 197 3.28 20.90 0.64
CA GLU A 197 2.50 20.20 1.66
C GLU A 197 3.26 18.94 2.09
N SER A 198 3.23 18.63 3.38
CA SER A 198 3.84 17.43 3.95
C SER A 198 2.76 16.58 4.62
N PHE A 199 2.65 15.32 4.22
CA PHE A 199 1.78 14.33 4.88
C PHE A 199 2.63 13.27 5.55
N GLY A 200 2.42 13.09 6.85
CA GLY A 200 2.96 11.97 7.60
C GLY A 200 1.98 10.78 7.66
N PRO A 201 2.44 9.65 8.20
CA PRO A 201 1.60 8.51 8.53
C PRO A 201 0.39 8.85 9.41
N LEU A 202 0.53 9.78 10.36
CA LEU A 202 -0.54 10.20 11.25
C LEU A 202 -1.69 10.87 10.48
N GLU A 203 -1.39 11.88 9.65
CA GLU A 203 -2.44 12.54 8.86
C GLU A 203 -3.16 11.56 7.95
N ARG A 204 -2.45 10.56 7.42
CA ARG A 204 -3.07 9.51 6.60
C ARG A 204 -3.97 8.61 7.43
N ALA A 205 -3.50 8.11 8.57
CA ALA A 205 -4.30 7.30 9.49
C ALA A 205 -5.58 8.02 9.94
N ILE A 206 -5.49 9.33 10.19
CA ILE A 206 -6.65 10.19 10.48
C ILE A 206 -7.61 10.21 9.28
N SER A 207 -7.12 10.52 8.08
CA SER A 207 -7.97 10.63 6.88
C SER A 207 -8.67 9.32 6.47
N THR A 208 -8.19 8.18 6.94
CA THR A 208 -8.77 6.85 6.69
C THR A 208 -9.58 6.30 7.86
N GLY A 209 -9.54 6.97 9.02
CA GLY A 209 -10.24 6.52 10.24
C GLY A 209 -9.64 5.25 10.85
N MET A 210 -8.33 5.05 10.74
CA MET A 210 -7.61 3.91 11.31
C MET A 210 -7.29 4.17 12.79
N LEU A 211 -8.28 3.98 13.65
CA LEU A 211 -8.27 4.40 15.05
C LEU A 211 -7.02 3.94 15.83
N SER A 212 -6.60 2.68 15.68
CA SER A 212 -5.47 2.10 16.41
C SER A 212 -4.14 2.70 15.97
N LEU A 213 -4.01 3.07 14.69
CA LEU A 213 -2.84 3.78 14.19
C LEU A 213 -2.82 5.23 14.69
N VAL A 214 -3.97 5.89 14.72
CA VAL A 214 -4.08 7.26 15.25
C VAL A 214 -3.67 7.27 16.72
N ASP A 215 -4.23 6.38 17.54
CA ASP A 215 -3.86 6.25 18.95
C ASP A 215 -2.36 5.94 19.11
N TYR A 216 -1.82 4.98 18.33
CA TYR A 216 -0.41 4.61 18.33
C TYR A 216 0.55 5.80 18.06
N PHE A 217 0.19 6.66 17.09
CA PHE A 217 1.02 7.80 16.70
C PHE A 217 0.92 8.96 17.70
N LEU A 218 -0.29 9.24 18.21
CA LEU A 218 -0.51 10.31 19.18
C LEU A 218 0.15 9.99 20.53
N ASP A 219 0.12 8.73 20.98
CA ASP A 219 0.87 8.26 22.16
C ASP A 219 2.39 8.52 22.04
N ARG A 220 2.92 8.49 20.82
CA ARG A 220 4.34 8.78 20.51
C ARG A 220 4.64 10.27 20.32
N SER A 221 3.67 11.14 20.56
CA SER A 221 3.81 12.58 20.34
C SER A 221 4.25 12.93 18.90
N VAL A 222 3.81 12.12 17.91
CA VAL A 222 4.04 12.43 16.50
C VAL A 222 3.27 13.71 16.18
N ASP A 223 3.97 14.72 15.69
CA ASP A 223 3.40 16.04 15.47
C ASP A 223 2.36 16.02 14.34
N LEU A 224 1.20 16.62 14.61
CA LEU A 224 0.16 16.84 13.61
C LEU A 224 0.48 18.11 12.85
N ARG A 225 1.10 17.99 11.67
CA ARG A 225 1.68 19.14 10.97
C ARG A 225 0.63 20.15 10.49
N SER A 226 -0.60 19.68 10.25
CA SER A 226 -1.73 20.53 9.87
C SER A 226 -3.04 20.00 10.44
N SER A 227 -3.44 20.51 11.61
CA SER A 227 -4.70 20.15 12.27
C SER A 227 -5.91 20.39 11.36
N GLU A 228 -6.04 21.56 10.74
CA GLU A 228 -7.16 21.85 9.84
C GLU A 228 -7.26 20.89 8.66
N MET A 229 -6.13 20.47 8.10
CA MET A 229 -6.12 19.54 6.97
C MET A 229 -6.48 18.12 7.40
N ALA A 230 -6.00 17.67 8.55
CA ALA A 230 -6.35 16.38 9.13
C ALA A 230 -7.85 16.32 9.47
N TRP A 231 -8.38 17.35 10.15
CA TRP A 231 -9.82 17.47 10.43
C TRP A 231 -10.65 17.58 9.15
N GLY A 232 -10.24 18.39 8.19
CA GLY A 232 -10.90 18.51 6.89
C GLY A 232 -10.97 17.17 6.16
N GLY A 233 -9.86 16.43 6.11
CA GLY A 233 -9.80 15.08 5.55
C GLY A 233 -10.74 14.11 6.26
N LEU A 234 -10.70 14.07 7.59
CA LEU A 234 -11.56 13.21 8.42
C LEU A 234 -13.06 13.47 8.15
N ILE A 235 -13.48 14.73 8.20
CA ILE A 235 -14.90 15.12 8.08
C ILE A 235 -15.44 14.90 6.66
N VAL A 236 -14.64 15.18 5.64
CA VAL A 236 -15.08 15.05 4.24
C VAL A 236 -15.15 13.59 3.82
N THR A 237 -14.19 12.77 4.26
CA THR A 237 -14.11 11.36 3.86
C THR A 237 -15.04 10.46 4.67
N LYS A 238 -15.23 10.75 5.97
CA LYS A 238 -16.00 9.93 6.92
C LYS A 238 -15.68 8.43 6.85
N LYS A 239 -14.42 8.08 6.59
CA LYS A 239 -13.97 6.69 6.46
C LYS A 239 -13.73 6.06 7.83
N GLY A 240 -13.95 4.74 7.92
CA GLY A 240 -13.60 3.95 9.11
C GLY A 240 -14.25 4.47 10.39
N ASP A 241 -13.48 4.47 11.48
CA ASP A 241 -13.93 4.88 12.82
C ASP A 241 -13.82 6.41 13.01
N TYR A 242 -14.30 7.22 12.06
CA TYR A 242 -14.01 8.67 12.00
C TYR A 242 -14.52 9.47 13.21
N VAL A 243 -15.69 9.12 13.78
CA VAL A 243 -16.22 9.80 14.98
C VAL A 243 -15.32 9.53 16.19
N GLU A 244 -14.86 8.28 16.35
CA GLU A 244 -13.99 7.92 17.46
C GLU A 244 -12.59 8.51 17.27
N THR A 245 -12.12 8.55 16.02
CA THR A 245 -10.88 9.24 15.63
C THR A 245 -10.93 10.72 16.02
N ALA A 246 -12.06 11.40 15.76
CA ALA A 246 -12.25 12.79 16.17
C ALA A 246 -12.15 12.99 17.70
N LYS A 247 -12.77 12.11 18.48
CA LYS A 247 -12.68 12.16 19.95
C LYS A 247 -11.25 11.96 20.43
N ILE A 248 -10.58 10.92 19.95
CA ILE A 248 -9.18 10.64 20.31
C ILE A 248 -8.29 11.83 19.97
N MET A 249 -8.42 12.44 18.78
CA MET A 249 -7.66 13.64 18.44
C MET A 249 -7.88 14.77 19.45
N ILE A 250 -9.12 15.03 19.88
CA ILE A 250 -9.43 16.03 20.91
C ILE A 250 -8.81 15.65 22.26
N ASP A 251 -8.94 14.40 22.67
CA ASP A 251 -8.45 13.90 23.97
C ASP A 251 -6.91 14.02 24.10
N TYR A 252 -6.19 13.81 22.99
CA TYR A 252 -4.74 14.05 22.90
C TYR A 252 -4.36 15.53 22.69
N GLY A 253 -5.32 16.45 22.70
CA GLY A 253 -5.07 17.90 22.60
C GLY A 253 -4.93 18.43 21.16
N HIS A 254 -5.25 17.62 20.15
CA HIS A 254 -5.26 18.00 18.73
C HIS A 254 -6.65 18.42 18.24
N GLY A 255 -7.37 19.15 19.08
CA GLY A 255 -8.67 19.73 18.73
C GLY A 255 -8.59 20.71 17.55
N PRO A 256 -9.70 20.93 16.83
CA PRO A 256 -9.77 21.93 15.77
C PRO A 256 -9.74 23.36 16.34
N ASP A 257 -9.34 24.34 15.51
CA ASP A 257 -9.56 25.75 15.86
C ASP A 257 -11.05 26.02 16.13
N LEU A 258 -11.38 26.86 17.12
CA LEU A 258 -12.77 27.13 17.49
C LEU A 258 -13.61 27.71 16.34
N LYS A 259 -13.03 28.57 15.50
CA LYS A 259 -13.75 29.12 14.34
C LYS A 259 -13.97 28.05 13.28
N PHE A 260 -13.01 27.14 13.10
CA PHE A 260 -13.18 25.98 12.23
C PHE A 260 -14.30 25.06 12.77
N ALA A 261 -14.27 24.74 14.06
CA ALA A 261 -15.30 23.94 14.74
C ALA A 261 -16.70 24.52 14.56
N GLU A 262 -16.89 25.81 14.86
CA GLU A 262 -18.18 26.50 14.69
C GLU A 262 -18.65 26.53 13.23
N LYS A 263 -17.72 26.66 12.27
CA LYS A 263 -18.02 26.65 10.84
C LYS A 263 -18.47 25.27 10.38
N VAL A 264 -17.77 24.22 10.81
CA VAL A 264 -18.09 22.82 10.49
C VAL A 264 -19.44 22.43 11.07
N LEU A 265 -19.73 22.82 12.32
CA LEU A 265 -20.99 22.53 12.99
C LEU A 265 -22.22 23.08 12.23
N LYS A 266 -22.06 24.23 11.55
CA LYS A 266 -23.10 24.88 10.75
C LYS A 266 -23.17 24.35 9.31
N ALA A 267 -22.22 23.53 8.88
CA ALA A 267 -22.17 23.01 7.53
C ALA A 267 -23.01 21.73 7.40
N ASP A 268 -23.70 21.59 6.26
CA ASP A 268 -24.59 20.45 5.97
C ASP A 268 -23.90 19.08 6.11
N ILE A 269 -22.57 19.04 5.96
CA ILE A 269 -21.72 17.85 6.12
C ILE A 269 -21.75 17.26 7.54
N VAL A 270 -21.96 18.08 8.58
CA VAL A 270 -22.05 17.63 9.99
C VAL A 270 -23.45 17.83 10.56
N ALA A 271 -24.25 18.74 10.02
CA ALA A 271 -25.59 19.02 10.53
C ALA A 271 -26.52 17.79 10.56
N ASN A 272 -26.30 16.81 9.67
CA ASN A 272 -27.07 15.57 9.59
C ASN A 272 -26.41 14.37 10.30
N ASP A 273 -25.32 14.61 11.02
CA ASP A 273 -24.51 13.60 11.69
C ASP A 273 -24.49 13.88 13.20
N GLU A 274 -25.52 13.43 13.91
CA GLU A 274 -25.72 13.75 15.33
C GLU A 274 -24.53 13.32 16.20
N SER A 275 -23.80 12.27 15.82
CA SER A 275 -22.63 11.80 16.59
C SER A 275 -21.46 12.76 16.46
N LEU A 276 -21.10 13.12 15.23
CA LEU A 276 -20.01 14.08 15.00
C LEU A 276 -20.39 15.48 15.48
N LYS A 277 -21.65 15.88 15.29
CA LYS A 277 -22.20 17.13 15.82
C LYS A 277 -22.06 17.24 17.33
N ALA A 278 -22.42 16.19 18.07
CA ALA A 278 -22.25 16.16 19.53
C ALA A 278 -20.77 16.31 19.94
N VAL A 279 -19.83 15.71 19.20
CA VAL A 279 -18.38 15.90 19.44
C VAL A 279 -17.99 17.38 19.32
N PHE A 280 -18.44 18.06 18.25
CA PHE A 280 -18.16 19.48 18.04
C PHE A 280 -18.84 20.39 19.07
N GLU A 281 -20.10 20.13 19.41
CA GLU A 281 -20.85 20.90 20.43
C GLU A 281 -20.15 20.83 21.79
N ASN A 282 -19.81 19.62 22.24
CA ASN A 282 -19.09 19.41 23.51
C ASN A 282 -17.71 20.09 23.49
N TYR A 283 -16.97 19.98 22.37
CA TYR A 283 -15.66 20.61 22.25
C TYR A 283 -15.73 22.14 22.33
N ILE A 284 -16.70 22.74 21.64
CA ILE A 284 -16.90 24.19 21.65
C ILE A 284 -17.28 24.66 23.07
N GLU A 285 -18.23 23.98 23.72
CA GLU A 285 -18.66 24.33 25.09
C GLU A 285 -17.49 24.27 26.09
N ALA A 286 -16.62 23.27 25.98
CA ALA A 286 -15.48 23.09 26.88
C ALA A 286 -14.36 24.15 26.71
N ASN A 287 -14.35 24.91 25.60
CA ASN A 287 -13.25 25.81 25.23
C ASN A 287 -13.70 27.29 25.07
N GLN A 288 -14.93 27.63 25.48
CA GLN A 288 -15.44 29.00 25.58
C GLN A 288 -15.15 29.64 26.95
#